data_AF-A0AAU3ULD9-F1
#
_entry.id   AF-A0AAU3ULD9-F1
#
_cell.length_a   1.000
_cell.length_b   1.000
_cell.length_c   1.000
_cell.angle_alpha   90.00
_cell.angle_beta   90.00
_cell.angle_gamma   90.00
#
_symmetry.space_group_name_H-M   'P 1'
#
loop_
_entity.id
_entity.type
_entity.pdbx_description
1 polymer ?
#
loop_
_entity_poly.entity_id
_entity_poly.type
_entity_poly.pdbx_seq_one_letter_code
_entity_poly.pdbx_strand_id
1 'polypeptide(L)'
;MEVDPERVRALASRFGDHATTVQGISGHDSADHLSAGLSGTAVAPACAAAGGAATAALTSISDRFGSLRGHTSAGAGAYDGTEEESAVRLTATTEQLA
;
A
#
# COMPACT_ATOMS: atom_id res chain seq x y z
N MET A 1 -26.07 3.05 -0.48
CA MET A 1 -24.65 3.46 -0.67
C MET A 1 -24.10 2.50 -1.70
N GLU A 2 -23.92 2.96 -2.93
CA GLU A 2 -23.40 2.17 -4.05
C GLU A 2 -21.87 2.26 -4.01
N VAL A 3 -21.20 1.12 -3.89
CA VAL A 3 -19.74 1.06 -3.90
C VAL A 3 -19.33 0.58 -5.28
N ASP A 4 -18.59 1.41 -6.00
CA ASP A 4 -18.06 1.05 -7.32
C ASP A 4 -16.74 0.24 -7.13
N PRO A 5 -16.75 -1.07 -7.41
CA PRO A 5 -15.58 -1.93 -7.18
C PRO A 5 -14.39 -1.57 -8.08
N GLU A 6 -14.63 -1.00 -9.27
CA GLU A 6 -13.55 -0.54 -10.16
C GLU A 6 -12.82 0.66 -9.55
N ARG A 7 -13.54 1.59 -8.92
CA ARG A 7 -12.91 2.70 -8.18
C ARG A 7 -12.10 2.20 -6.98
N VAL A 8 -12.55 1.13 -6.31
CA VAL A 8 -11.81 0.50 -5.21
C VAL A 8 -10.54 -0.19 -5.72
N ARG A 9 -10.59 -0.88 -6.86
CA ARG A 9 -9.40 -1.46 -7.52
C ARG A 9 -8.41 -0.39 -7.97
N ALA A 10 -8.89 0.70 -8.55
CA ALA A 10 -8.05 1.83 -8.93
C ALA A 10 -7.33 2.46 -7.71
N LEU A 11 -8.02 2.55 -6.57
CA LEU A 11 -7.43 2.99 -5.31
C LEU A 11 -6.35 2.00 -4.81
N ALA A 12 -6.62 0.70 -4.90
CA ALA A 12 -5.66 -0.35 -4.54
C ALA A 12 -4.38 -0.26 -5.39
N SER A 13 -4.52 -0.03 -6.70
CA SER A 13 -3.39 0.18 -7.61
C SER A 13 -2.54 1.37 -7.18
N ARG A 14 -3.18 2.52 -6.89
CA ARG A 14 -2.47 3.72 -6.43
C ARG A 14 -1.69 3.48 -5.14
N PHE A 15 -2.25 2.73 -4.19
CA PHE A 15 -1.50 2.35 -2.99
C PHE A 15 -0.29 1.46 -3.31
N GLY A 16 -0.40 0.56 -4.29
CA GLY A 16 0.75 -0.20 -4.80
C GLY A 16 1.83 0.68 -5.42
N ASP A 17 1.44 1.66 -6.25
CA ASP A 17 2.36 2.60 -6.88
C ASP A 17 3.06 3.47 -5.83
N HIS A 18 2.33 3.92 -4.80
CA HIS A 18 2.90 4.67 -3.68
C HIS A 18 3.84 3.83 -2.83
N ALA A 19 3.52 2.56 -2.54
CA ALA A 19 4.43 1.65 -1.85
C ALA A 19 5.75 1.50 -2.61
N THR A 20 5.67 1.27 -3.93
CA THR A 20 6.85 1.13 -4.80
C THR A 20 7.67 2.42 -4.86
N THR A 21 7.00 3.57 -4.97
CA THR A 21 7.66 4.88 -4.96
C THR A 21 8.43 5.10 -3.66
N VAL A 22 7.81 4.80 -2.51
CA VAL A 22 8.44 4.97 -1.19
C VAL A 22 9.60 3.99 -1.00
N GLN A 23 9.48 2.75 -1.45
CA GLN A 23 10.59 1.78 -1.45
C GLN A 23 11.78 2.24 -2.30
N GLY A 24 11.50 2.97 -3.38
CA GLY A 24 12.53 3.57 -4.24
C GLY A 24 13.26 4.77 -3.61
N ILE A 25 12.74 5.35 -2.53
CA ILE A 25 13.41 6.42 -1.79
C ILE A 25 14.40 5.76 -0.83
N SER A 26 15.66 5.63 -1.23
CA SER A 26 16.72 5.25 -0.29
C SER A 26 17.12 6.48 0.53
N GLY A 27 16.81 6.47 1.84
CA GLY A 27 17.38 7.44 2.78
C GLY A 27 18.90 7.26 2.99
N HIS A 28 19.46 6.19 2.43
CA HIS A 28 20.84 5.74 2.66
C HIS A 28 21.85 6.61 1.91
N ASP A 29 21.66 6.90 0.62
CA ASP A 29 22.69 7.56 -0.19
C ASP A 29 23.17 8.88 0.43
N SER A 30 22.24 9.72 0.90
CA SER A 30 22.61 11.00 1.51
C SER A 30 23.21 10.85 2.91
N ALA A 31 22.68 9.94 3.74
CA ALA A 31 23.15 9.73 5.10
C ALA A 31 24.52 9.04 5.14
N ASP A 32 24.76 8.10 4.24
CA ASP A 32 26.02 7.37 4.08
C ASP A 32 27.11 8.28 3.54
N HIS A 33 26.80 9.10 2.53
CA HIS A 33 27.73 10.10 2.01
C HIS A 33 28.15 11.10 3.11
N LEU A 34 27.20 11.55 3.94
CA LEU A 34 27.49 12.44 5.07
C LEU A 34 28.30 11.73 6.16
N SER A 35 27.96 10.48 6.50
CA SER A 35 28.69 9.71 7.52
C SER A 35 30.14 9.42 7.09
N ALA A 36 30.35 9.08 5.81
CA ALA A 36 31.67 8.88 5.24
C ALA A 36 32.50 10.18 5.22
N GLY A 37 31.90 11.29 4.79
CA GLY A 37 32.56 12.59 4.73
C GLY A 37 32.91 13.19 6.09
N LEU A 38 32.18 12.80 7.14
CA LEU A 38 32.38 13.26 8.52
C LEU A 38 33.06 12.22 9.42
N SER A 39 33.68 11.20 8.81
CA SER A 39 34.35 10.11 9.54
C SER A 39 35.36 10.65 10.57
N GLY A 40 35.34 10.07 11.77
CA GLY A 40 36.18 10.52 12.89
C GLY A 40 35.62 11.69 13.71
N THR A 41 34.46 12.25 13.34
CA THR A 41 33.73 13.21 14.17
C THR A 41 32.63 12.53 14.98
N ALA A 42 32.19 13.17 16.07
CA ALA A 42 31.01 12.74 16.82
C ALA A 42 29.70 12.81 16.02
N VAL A 43 29.69 13.47 14.85
CA VAL A 43 28.51 13.67 14.01
C VAL A 43 28.27 12.46 13.08
N ALA A 44 29.33 11.77 12.65
CA ALA A 44 29.21 10.57 11.80
C ALA A 44 28.24 9.50 12.33
N PRO A 45 28.29 9.08 13.63
CA PRO A 45 27.32 8.12 14.17
C PRO A 45 25.90 8.68 14.27
N ALA A 46 25.75 9.99 14.52
CA ALA A 46 24.44 10.63 14.55
C ALA A 46 23.79 10.67 13.14
N CYS A 47 24.57 10.95 12.09
CA CYS A 47 24.11 10.87 10.71
C CYS A 47 23.70 9.45 10.32
N ALA A 48 24.49 8.45 10.69
CA ALA A 48 24.16 7.04 10.44
C ALA A 48 22.86 6.63 11.16
N ALA A 49 22.69 7.01 12.42
CA ALA A 49 21.47 6.76 13.18
C ALA A 49 20.24 7.44 12.56
N ALA A 50 20.38 8.69 12.11
CA ALA A 50 19.31 9.42 11.42
C ALA A 50 18.92 8.74 10.09
N GLY A 51 19.90 8.29 9.29
CA GLY A 51 19.66 7.53 8.06
C GLY A 51 18.94 6.20 8.31
N GLY A 52 19.33 5.48 9.37
CA GLY A 52 18.64 4.26 9.80
C GLY A 52 17.20 4.51 10.23
N ALA A 53 16.95 5.56 11.02
CA ALA A 53 15.60 5.94 11.44
C ALA A 53 14.71 6.35 10.26
N ALA A 54 15.25 7.12 9.31
CA ALA A 54 14.55 7.48 8.08
C ALA A 54 14.19 6.24 7.25
N THR A 55 15.13 5.29 7.11
CA THR A 55 14.89 4.03 6.41
C THR A 55 13.76 3.23 7.07
N ALA A 56 13.80 3.08 8.40
CA ALA A 56 12.74 2.38 9.13
C ALA A 56 11.35 3.04 8.97
N ALA A 57 11.30 4.37 8.96
CA ALA A 57 10.07 5.11 8.72
C ALA A 57 9.51 4.89 7.31
N LEU A 58 10.38 4.92 6.28
CA LEU A 58 9.99 4.68 4.88
C LEU A 58 9.50 3.24 4.68
N THR A 59 10.18 2.25 5.27
CA THR A 59 9.71 0.86 5.27
C THR A 59 8.32 0.75 5.90
N SER A 60 8.11 1.36 7.08
CA SER A 60 6.80 1.33 7.75
C SER A 60 5.69 1.98 6.91
N ILE A 61 5.98 3.07 6.19
CA ILE A 61 5.01 3.71 5.29
C ILE A 61 4.69 2.80 4.10
N SER A 62 5.70 2.19 3.48
CA SER A 62 5.53 1.21 2.41
C SER A 62 4.63 0.05 2.85
N ASP A 63 4.89 -0.54 4.03
CA ASP A 63 4.11 -1.66 4.55
C ASP A 63 2.64 -1.29 4.78
N ARG A 64 2.38 -0.06 5.23
CA ARG A 64 1.01 0.47 5.38
C ARG A 64 0.31 0.63 4.04
N PHE A 65 1.00 1.14 3.02
CA PHE A 65 0.44 1.18 1.66
C PHE A 65 0.16 -0.22 1.11
N GLY A 66 1.06 -1.19 1.36
CA GLY A 66 0.83 -2.60 1.03
C GLY A 66 -0.43 -3.17 1.70
N SER A 67 -0.62 -2.87 2.99
CA SER A 67 -1.79 -3.28 3.76
C SER A 67 -3.08 -2.65 3.21
N LEU A 68 -3.06 -1.34 2.92
CA LEU A 68 -4.19 -0.64 2.33
C LEU A 68 -4.58 -1.20 0.96
N ARG A 69 -3.60 -1.52 0.11
CA ARG A 69 -3.82 -2.22 -1.16
C ARG A 69 -4.47 -3.58 -0.93
N GLY A 70 -4.00 -4.35 0.05
CA GLY A 70 -4.58 -5.65 0.40
C GLY A 70 -6.05 -5.54 0.81
N HIS A 71 -6.37 -4.63 1.73
CA HIS A 71 -7.74 -4.42 2.21
C HIS A 71 -8.69 -3.93 1.11
N THR A 72 -8.24 -2.99 0.27
CA THR A 72 -9.06 -2.49 -0.84
C THR A 72 -9.30 -3.56 -1.90
N SER A 73 -8.29 -4.36 -2.26
CA SER A 73 -8.45 -5.47 -3.20
C SER A 73 -9.41 -6.53 -2.68
N ALA A 74 -9.28 -6.90 -1.40
CA ALA A 74 -10.19 -7.84 -0.76
C ALA A 74 -11.63 -7.30 -0.69
N GLY A 75 -11.79 -6.01 -0.39
CA GLY A 75 -13.10 -5.35 -0.37
C GLY A 75 -13.77 -5.34 -1.74
N ALA A 76 -13.03 -5.06 -2.82
CA ALA A 76 -13.56 -5.10 -4.18
C ALA A 76 -14.01 -6.53 -4.56
N GLY A 77 -13.20 -7.55 -4.27
CA GLY A 77 -13.56 -8.94 -4.54
C GLY A 77 -14.76 -9.43 -3.73
N ALA A 78 -14.94 -8.96 -2.49
CA ALA A 78 -16.13 -9.25 -1.71
C ALA A 78 -17.39 -8.63 -2.35
N TYR A 79 -17.27 -7.45 -2.95
CA TYR A 79 -18.39 -6.81 -3.65
C TYR A 79 -18.82 -7.61 -4.88
N ASP A 80 -17.88 -8.04 -5.71
CA ASP A 80 -18.16 -8.91 -6.87
C ASP A 80 -18.90 -10.18 -6.46
N GLY A 81 -18.43 -10.85 -5.41
CA GLY A 81 -19.05 -12.08 -4.92
C GLY A 81 -20.48 -11.85 -4.42
N THR A 82 -20.76 -10.72 -3.78
CA THR A 82 -22.12 -10.37 -3.36
C THR A 82 -23.04 -10.01 -4.52
N GLU A 83 -22.53 -9.36 -5.58
CA GLU A 83 -23.30 -9.11 -6.80
C GLU A 83 -23.61 -10.39 -7.55
N GLU A 84 -22.64 -11.30 -7.69
CA GLU A 84 -22.83 -12.60 -8.34
C GLU A 84 -23.90 -13.44 -7.59
N GLU A 85 -23.81 -13.52 -6.26
CA GLU A 85 -24.81 -14.23 -5.45
C GLU A 85 -26.20 -13.59 -5.59
N SER A 86 -26.27 -12.26 -5.62
CA SER A 86 -27.53 -11.53 -5.78
C SER A 86 -28.14 -11.76 -7.17
N ALA A 87 -27.33 -11.77 -8.22
CA ALA A 87 -27.77 -12.07 -9.59
C ALA A 87 -28.32 -13.49 -9.70
N VAL A 88 -27.62 -14.49 -9.14
CA VAL A 88 -28.07 -15.89 -9.12
C VAL A 88 -29.42 -16.03 -8.41
N ARG A 89 -29.57 -15.41 -7.22
CA ARG A 89 -30.84 -15.44 -6.47
C ARG A 89 -31.96 -14.76 -7.24
N LEU A 90 -31.69 -13.64 -7.91
CA LEU A 90 -32.70 -12.92 -8.69
C LEU A 90 -33.18 -13.75 -9.90
N THR A 91 -32.26 -14.38 -10.63
CA THR A 91 -32.59 -15.29 -11.74
C THR A 91 -33.44 -16.47 -11.25
N ALA A 92 -33.02 -17.14 -10.17
CA ALA A 92 -33.76 -18.26 -9.60
C ALA A 92 -35.17 -17.87 -9.14
N THR A 93 -35.33 -16.68 -8.56
CA THR A 93 -36.65 -16.18 -8.13
C THR A 93 -37.55 -15.85 -9.33
N THR A 94 -36.97 -15.31 -10.41
CA THR A 94 -37.72 -14.97 -11.63
C THR A 94 -38.22 -16.23 -12.34
N GLU A 95 -37.41 -17.29 -12.38
CA GLU A 95 -37.81 -18.60 -12.92
C GLU A 95 -38.91 -19.29 -12.10
N GLN A 96 -38.98 -19.05 -10.79
CA GLN A 96 -40.08 -19.57 -9.95
C GLN A 96 -41.41 -18.83 -10.14
N LEU A 97 -41.37 -17.61 -10.69
CA LEU A 97 -42.55 -16.76 -10.89
C LEU A 97 -43.10 -16.81 -12.33
N ALA A 98 -42.39 -17.44 -13.26
CA ALA A 98 -42.75 -17.60 -14.68
C ALA A 98 -43.45 -18.95 -14.93
#